data_AF-A0A8S7B3M0-F1
#
_entry.id   AF-A0A8S7B3M0-F1
#
_cell.length_a   1.000
_cell.length_b   1.000
_cell.length_c   1.000
_cell.angle_alpha   90.00
_cell.angle_beta   90.00
_cell.angle_gamma   90.00
#
_symmetry.space_group_name_H-M   'P 1'
#
loop_
_entity.id
_entity.type
_entity.pdbx_description
1 polymer ?
#
loop_
_entity_poly.entity_id
_entity_poly.type
_entity_poly.pdbx_seq_one_letter_code
_entity_poly.pdbx_strand_id
1 'polypeptide(L)'
;MKKIILSLSVIIFSHSVSAGSTNWQPSVGPGQCIVYAEIGETGGYKWNNQDDCNEVVRRGYASGVGVSGRVIYEGNTPGTNGDSIGYTGIVTPNRPYERQAPAIYHGKKKVSHGDGYTYWAK
;
A
#
# COMPACT_ATOMS: atom_id res chain seq x y z
N MET A 1 15.57 -71.00 7.21
CA MET A 1 14.72 -70.24 6.27
C MET A 1 14.97 -68.75 6.50
N LYS A 2 15.59 -68.04 5.55
CA LYS A 2 15.85 -66.58 5.66
C LYS A 2 14.94 -65.86 4.67
N LYS A 3 14.09 -64.96 5.17
CA LYS A 3 13.18 -64.13 4.36
C LYS A 3 13.88 -62.80 4.08
N ILE A 4 14.24 -62.54 2.82
CA ILE A 4 14.79 -61.25 2.38
C ILE A 4 13.62 -60.47 1.80
N ILE A 5 13.19 -59.42 2.50
CA ILE A 5 12.13 -58.52 2.04
C ILE A 5 12.84 -57.36 1.33
N LEU A 6 12.77 -57.33 0.00
CA LEU A 6 13.25 -56.23 -0.82
C LEU A 6 12.13 -55.16 -0.91
N SER A 7 12.33 -54.04 -0.24
CA SER A 7 11.47 -52.85 -0.31
C SER A 7 11.92 -52.00 -1.50
N LEU A 8 11.03 -51.82 -2.48
CA LEU A 8 11.24 -50.99 -3.66
C LEU A 8 10.67 -49.59 -3.39
N SER A 9 11.53 -48.62 -3.10
CA SER A 9 11.15 -47.23 -2.89
C SER A 9 10.94 -46.53 -4.24
N VAL A 10 9.69 -46.24 -4.58
CA VAL A 10 9.33 -45.41 -5.75
C VAL A 10 9.55 -43.95 -5.38
N ILE A 11 10.64 -43.35 -5.88
CA ILE A 11 10.91 -41.92 -5.75
C ILE A 11 10.16 -41.21 -6.89
N ILE A 12 9.03 -40.60 -6.55
CA ILE A 12 8.28 -39.76 -7.48
C ILE A 12 8.97 -38.40 -7.52
N PHE A 13 9.83 -38.18 -8.51
CA PHE A 13 10.38 -36.85 -8.79
C PHE A 13 9.26 -35.98 -9.38
N SER A 14 8.63 -35.16 -8.55
CA SER A 14 7.78 -34.06 -9.01
C SER A 14 8.67 -33.05 -9.72
N HIS A 15 8.68 -33.11 -11.06
CA HIS A 15 9.33 -32.10 -11.88
C HIS A 15 8.42 -30.87 -11.84
N SER A 16 8.80 -29.85 -11.07
CA SER A 16 8.19 -28.53 -11.17
C SER A 16 8.54 -27.96 -12.54
N VAL A 17 7.63 -28.11 -13.50
CA VAL A 17 7.64 -27.37 -14.77
C VAL A 17 7.57 -25.89 -14.41
N SER A 18 8.72 -25.22 -14.39
CA SER A 18 8.78 -23.77 -14.40
C SER A 18 8.58 -23.31 -15.84
N ALA A 19 7.37 -23.51 -16.36
CA ALA A 19 6.91 -22.84 -17.57
C ALA A 19 6.82 -21.35 -17.23
N GLY A 20 7.50 -20.51 -18.01
CA GLY A 20 7.55 -19.07 -17.81
C GLY A 20 6.16 -18.45 -17.74
N SER A 21 5.69 -18.23 -16.51
CA SER A 21 4.52 -17.42 -16.24
C SER A 21 4.93 -15.97 -16.50
N THR A 22 4.26 -15.31 -17.44
CA THR A 22 4.14 -13.86 -17.37
C THR A 22 3.45 -13.56 -16.04
N ASN A 23 4.25 -13.26 -15.01
CA ASN A 23 3.71 -12.87 -13.71
C ASN A 23 2.78 -11.69 -13.97
N TRP A 24 1.49 -11.88 -13.69
CA TRP A 24 0.49 -10.84 -13.85
C TRP A 24 0.94 -9.57 -13.10
N GLN A 25 0.75 -8.40 -13.72
CA GLN A 25 1.04 -7.11 -13.13
C GLN A 25 -0.20 -6.22 -13.16
N PRO A 26 -0.37 -5.30 -12.19
CA PRO A 26 -1.46 -4.33 -12.21
C PRO A 26 -1.49 -3.47 -13.47
N SER A 27 -2.69 -3.23 -14.01
CA SER A 27 -2.93 -2.23 -15.06
C SER A 27 -2.90 -0.78 -14.55
N VAL A 28 -3.01 -0.61 -13.22
CA VAL A 28 -3.09 0.67 -12.53
C VAL A 28 -1.91 0.89 -11.59
N GLY A 29 -1.57 2.14 -11.35
CA GLY A 29 -0.64 2.55 -10.31
C GLY A 29 -1.32 2.71 -8.94
N PRO A 30 -0.56 2.68 -7.83
CA PRO A 30 -1.11 2.75 -6.48
C PRO A 30 -1.90 4.05 -6.24
N GLY A 31 -1.43 5.19 -6.74
CA GLY A 31 -2.13 6.47 -6.60
C GLY A 31 -3.50 6.53 -7.27
N GLN A 32 -3.77 5.68 -8.28
CA GLN A 32 -5.09 5.60 -8.93
C GLN A 32 -6.11 4.83 -8.08
N CYS A 33 -5.64 4.07 -7.09
CA CYS A 33 -6.47 3.21 -6.24
C CYS A 33 -6.84 3.81 -4.89
N ILE A 34 -6.57 5.10 -4.72
CA ILE A 34 -7.01 5.89 -3.57
C ILE A 34 -7.64 7.18 -4.05
N VAL A 35 -8.57 7.70 -3.27
CA VAL A 35 -9.14 9.03 -3.45
C VAL A 35 -9.07 9.79 -2.14
N TYR A 36 -9.00 11.12 -2.24
CA TYR A 36 -9.12 11.97 -1.06
C TYR A 36 -10.45 11.74 -0.35
N ALA A 37 -10.41 11.79 0.98
CA ALA A 37 -11.59 11.71 1.83
C ALA A 37 -11.51 12.78 2.93
N GLU A 38 -12.65 13.39 3.24
CA GLU A 38 -12.81 14.31 4.36
C GLU A 38 -12.95 13.51 5.67
N ILE A 39 -11.85 12.88 6.09
CA ILE A 39 -11.73 12.12 7.34
C ILE A 39 -10.63 12.72 8.20
N GLY A 40 -10.90 12.92 9.48
CA GLY A 40 -10.03 13.64 10.41
C GLY A 40 -9.88 15.13 10.12
N GLU A 41 -9.02 15.78 10.90
CA GLU A 41 -8.86 17.24 10.87
C GLU A 41 -8.19 17.77 9.60
N THR A 42 -7.23 17.01 9.05
CA THR A 42 -6.47 17.42 7.87
C THR A 42 -6.85 16.66 6.61
N GLY A 43 -7.89 15.82 6.67
CA GLY A 43 -8.35 14.92 5.62
C GLY A 43 -7.50 13.64 5.54
N GLY A 44 -7.90 12.72 4.68
CA GLY A 44 -7.24 11.44 4.51
C GLY A 44 -7.50 10.82 3.15
N TYR A 45 -7.39 9.50 3.09
CA TYR A 45 -7.54 8.74 1.86
C TYR A 45 -8.43 7.53 2.10
N LYS A 46 -9.28 7.22 1.11
CA LYS A 46 -10.07 5.99 1.07
C LYS A 46 -9.78 5.24 -0.21
N TRP A 47 -10.08 3.94 -0.20
CA TRP A 47 -9.92 3.08 -1.36
C TRP A 47 -10.81 3.55 -2.51
N ASN A 48 -10.25 3.58 -3.72
CA ASN A 48 -11.01 3.79 -4.94
C ASN A 48 -11.56 2.44 -5.43
N ASN A 49 -12.86 2.21 -5.23
CA ASN A 49 -13.51 0.93 -5.50
C ASN A 49 -13.75 0.70 -7.01
N GLN A 50 -12.67 0.65 -7.79
CA GLN A 50 -12.66 0.29 -9.21
C GLN A 50 -12.22 -1.16 -9.39
N ASP A 51 -12.70 -1.81 -10.45
CA ASP A 51 -12.42 -3.22 -10.72
C ASP A 51 -10.92 -3.53 -10.82
N ASP A 52 -10.16 -2.68 -11.52
CA ASP A 52 -8.71 -2.81 -11.67
C ASP A 52 -7.97 -2.72 -10.33
N CYS A 53 -8.39 -1.82 -9.44
CA CYS A 53 -7.84 -1.67 -8.10
C CYS A 53 -8.15 -2.91 -7.24
N ASN A 54 -9.40 -3.35 -7.27
CA ASN A 54 -9.84 -4.53 -6.55
C ASN A 54 -9.16 -5.81 -7.07
N GLU A 55 -8.83 -5.87 -8.35
CA GLU A 55 -8.07 -6.98 -8.92
C GLU A 55 -6.67 -7.09 -8.30
N VAL A 56 -5.97 -5.97 -8.04
CA VAL A 56 -4.66 -5.96 -7.38
C VAL A 56 -4.71 -6.68 -6.03
N VAL A 57 -5.74 -6.38 -5.23
CA VAL A 57 -5.92 -6.99 -3.91
C VAL A 57 -6.41 -8.43 -4.02
N ARG A 58 -7.38 -8.69 -4.90
CA ARG A 58 -7.96 -10.03 -5.13
C ARG A 58 -6.93 -11.04 -5.61
N ARG A 59 -5.94 -10.61 -6.41
CA ARG A 59 -4.83 -11.45 -6.88
C ARG A 59 -3.68 -11.57 -5.86
N GLY A 60 -3.77 -10.90 -4.71
CA GLY A 60 -2.73 -10.93 -3.69
C GLY A 60 -1.45 -10.18 -4.09
N TYR A 61 -1.52 -9.30 -5.08
CA TYR A 61 -0.36 -8.51 -5.48
C TYR A 61 -0.04 -7.43 -4.46
N ALA A 62 -1.05 -6.84 -3.83
CA ALA A 62 -0.91 -5.88 -2.74
C ALA A 62 -2.07 -6.06 -1.75
N SER A 63 -1.87 -5.74 -0.47
CA SER A 63 -2.94 -5.66 0.53
C SER A 63 -3.64 -4.29 0.54
N GLY A 64 -3.04 -3.28 -0.10
CA GLY A 64 -3.56 -1.93 -0.22
C GLY A 64 -2.53 -0.96 -0.82
N VAL A 65 -2.75 0.33 -0.60
CA VAL A 65 -1.85 1.40 -1.05
C VAL A 65 -1.24 2.07 0.17
N GLY A 66 0.09 2.05 0.25
CA GLY A 66 0.85 2.88 1.17
C GLY A 66 0.84 4.32 0.68
N VAL A 67 0.60 5.26 1.60
CA VAL A 67 0.60 6.70 1.35
C VAL A 67 1.54 7.39 2.32
N SER A 68 2.33 8.34 1.84
CA SER A 68 3.11 9.22 2.68
C SER A 68 3.13 10.64 2.12
N GLY A 69 3.44 11.60 2.98
CA GLY A 69 3.60 12.99 2.58
C GLY A 69 3.70 13.91 3.78
N ARG A 70 3.45 15.19 3.58
CA ARG A 70 3.47 16.22 4.63
C ARG A 70 2.20 17.06 4.58
N VAL A 71 1.66 17.40 5.75
CA VAL A 71 0.75 18.52 5.93
C VAL A 71 1.59 19.77 6.15
N ILE A 72 1.33 20.82 5.39
CA ILE A 72 2.08 22.08 5.43
C ILE A 72 1.21 23.15 6.10
N TYR A 73 1.79 23.88 7.05
CA TYR A 73 1.11 24.95 7.80
C TYR A 73 1.62 26.34 7.37
N GLU A 74 0.88 27.38 7.74
CA GLU A 74 1.23 28.78 7.44
C GLU A 74 2.68 29.11 7.82
N GLY A 75 3.34 29.93 7.01
CA GLY A 75 4.73 30.34 7.26
C GLY A 75 5.78 29.26 7.01
N ASN A 76 5.41 28.07 6.52
CA ASN A 76 6.39 27.10 6.05
C ASN A 76 7.11 27.63 4.80
N THR A 77 8.44 27.57 4.80
CA THR A 77 9.27 27.98 3.65
C THR A 77 9.72 26.74 2.88
N PRO A 78 9.48 26.65 1.56
CA PRO A 78 9.95 25.52 0.75
C PRO A 78 11.45 25.23 0.96
N GLY A 79 11.81 23.96 1.14
CA GLY A 79 13.20 23.55 1.39
C GLY A 79 13.67 23.66 2.86
N THR A 80 12.81 24.10 3.77
CA THR A 80 13.07 24.05 5.21
C THR A 80 12.20 22.99 5.87
N ASN A 81 12.69 22.38 6.97
CA ASN A 81 11.87 21.54 7.85
C ASN A 81 10.92 22.40 8.73
N GLY A 82 10.36 23.48 8.17
CA GLY A 82 9.45 24.40 8.87
C GLY A 82 8.15 23.71 9.27
N ASP A 83 7.15 24.49 9.70
CA ASP A 83 5.90 23.98 10.28
C ASP A 83 5.15 23.06 9.32
N SER A 84 5.44 21.77 9.45
CA SER A 84 4.90 20.70 8.64
C SER A 84 5.00 19.38 9.39
N ILE A 85 3.98 18.54 9.25
CA ILE A 85 3.92 17.23 9.89
C ILE A 85 3.90 16.17 8.80
N GLY A 86 4.88 15.28 8.85
CA GLY A 86 4.91 14.09 8.00
C GLY A 86 3.82 13.10 8.39
N TYR A 87 3.27 12.40 7.41
CA TYR A 87 2.33 11.32 7.63
C TYR A 87 2.72 10.11 6.78
N THR A 88 2.41 8.91 7.29
CA THR A 88 2.52 7.65 6.55
C THR A 88 1.40 6.71 7.00
N GLY A 89 0.83 5.98 6.07
CA GLY A 89 -0.30 5.09 6.35
C GLY A 89 -0.57 4.12 5.22
N ILE A 90 -1.51 3.21 5.46
CA ILE A 90 -1.97 2.23 4.46
C ILE A 90 -3.48 2.38 4.31
N VAL A 91 -3.91 2.52 3.06
CA VAL A 91 -5.32 2.49 2.66
C VAL A 91 -5.62 1.10 2.12
N THR A 92 -6.63 0.43 2.68
CA THR A 92 -7.12 -0.86 2.18
C THR A 92 -8.59 -0.74 1.78
N PRO A 93 -9.17 -1.71 1.04
CA PRO A 93 -10.58 -1.69 0.67
C PRO A 93 -11.54 -1.49 1.86
N ASN A 94 -11.15 -2.00 3.03
CA ASN A 94 -11.97 -1.99 4.24
C ASN A 94 -11.50 -1.00 5.32
N ARG A 95 -10.39 -0.29 5.08
CA ARG A 95 -9.79 0.62 6.05
C ARG A 95 -9.30 1.89 5.37
N PRO A 96 -10.03 3.01 5.51
CA PRO A 96 -9.49 4.30 5.10
C PRO A 96 -8.34 4.71 6.03
N TYR A 97 -7.52 5.66 5.56
CA TYR A 97 -6.42 6.22 6.34
C TYR A 97 -6.68 7.71 6.62
N GLU A 98 -6.85 8.03 7.90
CA GLU A 98 -6.89 9.39 8.41
C GLU A 98 -5.47 9.90 8.66
N ARG A 99 -5.13 11.07 8.12
CA ARG A 99 -3.80 11.66 8.37
C ARG A 99 -3.68 12.07 9.83
N GLN A 100 -2.60 11.62 10.46
CA GLN A 100 -2.24 11.92 11.83
C GLN A 100 -1.60 13.32 11.93
N ALA A 101 -2.39 14.36 11.64
CA ALA A 101 -1.96 15.75 11.72
C ALA A 101 -3.15 16.66 12.07
N PRO A 102 -2.99 17.59 13.02
CA PRO A 102 -4.05 18.49 13.48
C PRO A 102 -4.34 19.60 12.46
N ALA A 103 -5.51 20.22 12.52
CA ALA A 103 -5.86 21.38 11.70
C ALA A 103 -4.99 22.61 12.01
N ILE A 104 -4.55 22.73 13.27
CA ILE A 104 -3.69 23.80 13.79
C ILE A 104 -2.42 23.20 14.38
N TYR A 105 -1.25 23.71 13.97
CA TYR A 105 0.04 23.32 14.51
C TYR A 105 0.83 24.58 14.88
N HIS A 106 1.27 24.69 16.14
CA HIS A 106 1.95 25.89 16.66
C HIS A 106 1.17 27.22 16.43
N GLY A 107 -0.17 27.17 16.53
CA GLY A 107 -1.03 28.32 16.27
C GLY A 107 -1.22 28.66 14.78
N LYS A 108 -0.68 27.84 13.87
CA LYS A 108 -0.71 28.05 12.42
C LYS A 108 -1.69 27.10 11.75
N LYS A 109 -2.44 27.59 10.76
CA LYS A 109 -3.41 26.76 10.03
C LYS A 109 -2.73 25.92 8.97
N LYS A 110 -3.32 24.76 8.66
CA LYS A 110 -2.97 24.01 7.45
C LYS A 110 -3.24 24.87 6.21
N VAL A 111 -2.28 24.89 5.27
CA VAL A 111 -2.40 25.59 3.98
C VAL A 111 -2.31 24.67 2.78
N SER A 112 -1.57 23.56 2.87
CA SER A 112 -1.39 22.66 1.74
C SER A 112 -0.90 21.26 2.14
N HIS A 113 -0.72 20.41 1.15
CA HIS A 113 -0.09 19.09 1.25
C HIS A 113 1.10 19.03 0.30
N GLY A 114 2.17 18.35 0.72
CA GLY A 114 3.40 18.22 -0.07
C GLY A 114 4.03 16.84 0.06
N ASP A 115 5.06 16.60 -0.76
CA ASP A 115 5.90 15.40 -0.74
C ASP A 115 5.11 14.08 -0.81
N GLY A 116 3.99 14.10 -1.55
CA GLY A 116 3.11 12.96 -1.69
C GLY A 116 3.79 11.80 -2.41
N TYR A 117 3.77 10.62 -1.79
CA TYR A 117 4.27 9.38 -2.38
C TYR A 117 3.29 8.24 -2.13
N THR A 118 3.13 7.37 -3.13
CA THR A 118 2.25 6.20 -3.07
C THR A 118 2.96 4.96 -3.56
N TYR A 119 2.73 3.83 -2.90
CA TYR A 119 3.31 2.53 -3.28
C TYR A 119 2.35 1.39 -2.99
N TRP A 120 2.56 0.25 -3.63
CA TRP A 120 1.82 -0.97 -3.33
C TRP A 120 2.30 -1.56 -1.99
N ALA A 121 1.40 -1.65 -1.00
CA ALA A 121 1.69 -2.27 0.29
C ALA A 121 1.52 -3.80 0.20
N LYS A 122 2.46 -4.57 0.76
CA LYS A 122 2.37 -6.04 0.86
C LYS A 122 1.71 -6.42 2.18
#